data_AF-A0A957K0M2-F1
#
_entry.id   AF-A0A957K0M2-F1
#
_cell.length_a   1.000
_cell.length_b   1.000
_cell.length_c   1.000
_cell.angle_alpha   90.00
_cell.angle_beta   90.00
_cell.angle_gamma   90.00
#
_symmetry.space_group_name_H-M   'P 1'
#
loop_
_entity.id
_entity.type
_entity.pdbx_description
1 polymer ?
#
loop_
_entity_poly.entity_id
_entity_poly.type
_entity_poly.pdbx_seq_one_letter_code
_entity_poly.pdbx_strand_id
1 'polypeptide(L)' 'MKATHLILYTADQAASAAFYAKVLGLAPRLDVPGMTEFALPGGAVLGLMPIAGIRRLLGAALPDPA' A
#
# COMPACT_ATOMS: atom_id res chain seq x y z
N MET A 1 12.79 -11.78 13.02
CA MET A 1 12.05 -10.60 13.57
C MET A 1 10.75 -10.44 12.79
N LYS A 2 9.67 -9.97 13.42
CA LYS A 2 8.39 -9.71 12.72
C LYS A 2 8.40 -8.27 12.20
N ALA A 3 8.04 -8.06 10.93
CA ALA A 3 7.93 -6.74 10.32
C ALA A 3 6.51 -6.18 10.48
N THR A 4 6.40 -4.92 10.92
CA THR A 4 5.12 -4.20 10.99
C THR A 4 4.72 -3.74 9.58
N HIS A 5 3.48 -4.03 9.18
CA HIS A 5 2.94 -3.62 7.88
C HIS A 5 1.94 -2.48 8.06
N LEU A 6 2.18 -1.36 7.37
CA LEU A 6 1.26 -0.24 7.27
C LEU A 6 0.67 -0.24 5.87
N ILE A 7 -0.63 -0.48 5.74
CA ILE A 7 -1.31 -0.53 4.43
C ILE A 7 -2.13 0.74 4.25
N LEU A 8 -1.82 1.49 3.20
CA LEU A 8 -2.61 2.63 2.76
C LEU A 8 -3.52 2.20 1.62
N TYR A 9 -4.81 2.46 1.78
CA TYR A 9 -5.77 2.28 0.69
C TYR A 9 -5.76 3.51 -0.20
N THR A 10 -5.43 3.33 -1.48
CA THR A 10 -5.23 4.45 -2.41
C THR A 10 -6.24 4.41 -3.56
N ALA A 11 -6.57 5.59 -4.10
CA ALA A 11 -7.45 5.68 -5.26
C ALA A 11 -6.76 5.17 -6.54
N ASP A 12 -5.48 5.48 -6.71
CA ASP A 12 -4.64 5.03 -7.81
C ASP A 12 -3.32 4.48 -7.27
N GLN A 13 -3.12 3.16 -7.43
CA GLN A 13 -1.93 2.47 -6.96
C GLN A 13 -0.67 2.92 -7.71
N ALA A 14 -0.72 3.04 -9.03
CA ALA A 14 0.46 3.36 -9.84
C ALA A 14 0.95 4.79 -9.58
N ALA A 15 0.02 5.75 -9.48
CA ALA A 15 0.36 7.12 -9.11
C ALA A 15 0.96 7.20 -7.70
N SER A 16 0.40 6.46 -6.75
CA SER A 16 0.90 6.41 -5.37
C SER A 16 2.28 5.75 -5.30
N ALA A 17 2.51 4.66 -6.03
CA ALA A 17 3.80 3.98 -6.11
C ALA A 17 4.88 4.93 -6.65
N ALA A 18 4.59 5.64 -7.75
CA ALA A 18 5.50 6.63 -8.33
C ALA A 18 5.80 7.80 -7.37
N PHE A 19 4.81 8.25 -6.60
CA PHE A 19 4.99 9.28 -5.58
C PHE A 19 5.90 8.80 -4.45
N TYR A 20 5.59 7.66 -3.83
CA TYR A 20 6.37 7.15 -2.69
C TYR A 20 7.77 6.71 -3.09
N ALA A 21 7.97 6.18 -4.30
CA ALA A 21 9.30 5.89 -4.80
C ALA A 21 10.19 7.15 -4.83
N LYS A 22 9.64 8.30 -5.23
CA LYS A 22 10.34 9.58 -5.24
C LYS A 22 10.57 10.16 -3.84
N VAL A 23 9.54 10.16 -3.00
CA VAL A 23 9.61 10.72 -1.64
C VAL A 23 10.56 9.93 -0.74
N LEU A 24 10.54 8.60 -0.86
CA LEU A 24 11.39 7.72 -0.05
C LEU A 24 12.79 7.55 -0.66
N GLY A 25 12.95 7.81 -1.96
CA GLY A 25 14.18 7.49 -2.68
C GLY A 25 14.45 5.98 -2.75
N LEU A 26 13.40 5.17 -2.75
CA LEU A 26 13.46 3.71 -2.70
C LEU A 26 12.68 3.10 -3.87
N ALA A 27 13.20 2.02 -4.45
CA ALA A 27 12.42 1.17 -5.34
C ALA A 27 11.47 0.28 -4.52
N PRO A 28 10.25 -0.01 -5.02
CA PRO A 28 9.37 -0.98 -4.38
C PRO A 28 10.00 -2.37 -4.42
N ARG A 29 9.78 -3.17 -3.36
CA ARG A 29 10.18 -4.59 -3.30
C ARG A 29 9.15 -5.52 -3.93
N LEU A 30 7.92 -5.03 -4.12
CA LEU A 30 6.82 -5.69 -4.80
C LEU A 30 6.01 -4.60 -5.51
N ASP A 31 5.67 -4.81 -6.77
CA ASP A 31 4.77 -3.94 -7.51
C ASP A 31 3.97 -4.76 -8.52
N VAL A 32 2.76 -5.16 -8.11
CA VAL A 32 1.85 -6.01 -8.89
C VAL A 32 0.43 -5.46 -8.81
N PRO A 33 -0.47 -5.77 -9.75
CA PRO A 33 -1.85 -5.31 -9.67
C PRO A 33 -2.50 -5.67 -8.31
N GLY A 34 -2.94 -4.64 -7.59
CA GLY A 34 -3.56 -4.78 -6.27
C GLY A 34 -2.62 -4.57 -5.07
N MET A 35 -1.29 -4.52 -5.26
CA MET A 35 -0.34 -4.32 -4.16
C MET A 35 1.01 -3.75 -4.62
N THR A 36 1.48 -2.70 -3.95
CA THR A 36 2.88 -2.23 -4.01
C THR A 36 3.45 -2.22 -2.60
N GLU A 37 4.71 -2.61 -2.41
CA GLU A 37 5.38 -2.62 -1.10
C GLU A 37 6.73 -1.93 -1.13
N PHE A 38 7.02 -1.13 -0.09
CA PHE A 38 8.33 -0.54 0.18
C PHE A 38 8.85 -1.07 1.52
N ALA A 39 10.11 -1.51 1.54
CA ALA A 39 10.81 -1.77 2.80
C ALA A 39 11.30 -0.43 3.36
N LEU A 40 10.79 -0.03 4.52
CA LEU A 40 11.19 1.20 5.19
C LEU A 40 12.44 0.97 6.05
N PRO A 41 13.31 1.99 6.19
CA PRO A 41 14.35 1.98 7.22
C PRO A 41 13.75 1.70 8.60
N GLY A 42 14.37 0.81 9.37
CA GLY A 42 13.84 0.37 10.67
C GLY A 42 12.98 -0.90 10.61
N GLY A 43 12.80 -1.52 9.43
CA GLY A 43 12.23 -2.86 9.30
C GLY A 43 10.70 -2.93 9.19
N ALA A 44 10.04 -1.78 9.05
CA ALA A 44 8.62 -1.71 8.69
C ALA A 44 8.42 -1.86 7.18
N VAL A 45 7.19 -2.19 6.77
CA VAL A 45 6.77 -2.28 5.37
C VAL A 45 5.61 -1.33 5.14
N LEU A 46 5.75 -0.45 4.15
CA LEU A 46 4.64 0.35 3.62
C LEU A 46 4.02 -0.41 2.44
N GLY A 47 2.73 -0.72 2.54
CA GLY A 47 1.94 -1.29 1.46
C GLY A 47 0.96 -0.27 0.88
N LEU A 48 0.77 -0.29 -0.43
CA LEU A 48 -0.22 0.50 -1.16
C LEU A 48 -1.18 -0.47 -1.84
N MET A 49 -2.46 -0.37 -1.52
CA MET A 49 -3.50 -1.24 -2.07
C MET A 49 -4.65 -0.38 -2.63
N PRO A 50 -5.18 -0.66 -3.83
CA PRO A 50 -6.33 0.07 -4.35
C PRO A 50 -7.55 -0.04 -3.42
N ILE A 51 -8.25 1.08 -3.18
CA ILE A 51 -9.51 1.13 -2.42
C ILE A 51 -10.55 0.14 -2.97
N ALA A 52 -10.65 0.02 -4.30
CA ALA A 52 -11.57 -0.90 -4.94
C ALA A 52 -11.30 -2.37 -4.57
N GLY A 53 -10.04 -2.74 -4.32
CA GLY A 53 -9.65 -4.08 -3.91
C GLY A 53 -10.12 -4.39 -2.49
N ILE A 54 -9.87 -3.48 -1.55
CA ILE A 54 -10.20 -3.71 -0.13
C ILE A 54 -11.71 -3.68 0.13
N ARG A 55 -12.48 -2.84 -0.58
CA ARG A 55 -13.94 -2.81 -0.45
C ARG A 55 -14.58 -4.17 -0.70
N ARG A 56 -14.02 -4.96 -1.62
CA ARG A 56 -14.49 -6.33 -1.92
C ARG A 56 -14.23 -7.31 -0.76
N LEU A 57 -13.21 -7.06 0.06
CA LEU A 57 -12.78 -7.93 1.15
C LEU A 57 -13.39 -7.56 2.51
N LEU A 58 -13.57 -6.27 2.79
CA LEU A 58 -14.09 -5.79 4.09
C LEU A 58 -15.62 -5.91 4.23
N GLY A 59 -16.35 -6.05 3.11
CA GLY A 59 -17.81 -6.18 3.13
C GLY A 59 -18.52 -4.94 3.69
N ALA A 60 -19.81 -5.08 4.00
CA ALA A 60 -20.66 -3.97 4.44
C ALA A 60 -20.46 -3.56 5.93
N ALA A 61 -19.63 -4.29 6.67
CA ALA A 61 -19.47 -4.10 8.11
C ALA A 61 -18.54 -2.94 8.48
N LEU A 62 -17.79 -2.40 7.51
CA LEU A 62 -16.87 -1.30 7.73
C LEU A 62 -17.23 -0.11 6.84
N PRO A 63 -17.06 1.13 7.35
CA PRO A 63 -17.34 2.32 6.57
C PRO A 63 -16.44 2.38 5.34
N ASP A 64 -16.96 3.02 4.31
CA ASP A 64 -16.21 3.25 3.08
C ASP A 64 -14.89 3.96 3.40
N PRO A 65 -13.72 3.40 3.00
CA PRO A 65 -12.43 4.04 3.25
C PRO A 65 -12.15 5.29 2.39
N ALA A 66 -13.08 5.72 1.53
CA ALA A 66 -13.00 6.95 0.72
C ALA A 66 -13.72 8.14 1.36
#